data_AF-A0A7S4RYS6-F1
#
_entry.id   AF-A0A7S4RYS6-F1
#
_cell.length_a   1.000
_cell.length_b   1.000
_cell.length_c   1.000
_cell.angle_alpha   90.00
_cell.angle_beta   90.00
_cell.angle_gamma   90.00
#
_symmetry.space_group_name_H-M   'P 1'
#
loop_
_entity.id
_entity.type
_entity.pdbx_description
1 polymer ?
#
loop_
_entity_poly.entity_id
_entity_poly.type
_entity_poly.pdbx_seq_one_letter_code
_entity_poly.pdbx_strand_id
1 'polypeptide(L)'
;MDLLETTSIYCPPYFGFILVFRIVQLSISHGVSVNTAYGFAYYSGILCHLGDLCNASKYAKFSLDIMQRMQARQKYCRVYSCLYSMTFLKTNHMHSCLDPVLKAHHEGLKAGDTAHATVCAVIYCSIAFRCEKKLASAKQVLTDLKREAKVYKQESVWGLAVPLEQAILNLMGHADKPNLLDGDAIPVENIDTFITNAKSKDAERILCVTYYYQMLVAYIFDDLELAIKMVEEYLGLENPFEGMVAGSEVIFLYGLTSLAQARKTNEVMWKNRGHDSMKKVQKLAKDSPSNYQHK
;
A
#
# COMPACT_ATOMS: atom_id res chain seq x y z
N MET A 1 -18.11 16.84 -8.83
CA MET A 1 -17.11 15.81 -9.19
C MET A 1 -16.38 15.33 -7.93
N ASP A 2 -15.99 16.21 -7.01
CA ASP A 2 -15.39 15.85 -5.71
C ASP A 2 -16.16 14.79 -4.92
N LEU A 3 -17.48 14.94 -4.77
CA LEU A 3 -18.30 13.94 -4.07
C LEU A 3 -18.24 12.57 -4.77
N LEU A 4 -18.29 12.55 -6.12
CA LEU A 4 -18.24 11.35 -6.96
C LEU A 4 -16.88 10.63 -6.90
N GLU A 5 -15.79 11.39 -6.81
CA GLU A 5 -14.42 10.86 -6.64
C GLU A 5 -14.24 10.21 -5.26
N THR A 6 -14.76 10.83 -4.19
CA THR A 6 -14.75 10.21 -2.86
C THR A 6 -15.72 9.03 -2.76
N THR A 7 -16.92 9.12 -3.34
CA THR A 7 -17.88 8.00 -3.32
C THR A 7 -17.45 6.84 -4.20
N SER A 8 -16.64 7.04 -5.23
CA SER A 8 -16.11 5.91 -6.03
C SER A 8 -15.18 4.99 -5.24
N ILE A 9 -14.67 5.44 -4.08
CA ILE A 9 -13.92 4.60 -3.13
C ILE A 9 -14.86 3.73 -2.28
N TYR A 10 -16.12 4.13 -2.11
CA TYR A 10 -17.14 3.45 -1.29
C TYR A 10 -18.25 2.76 -2.11
N CYS A 11 -18.25 2.93 -3.44
CA CYS A 11 -19.17 2.26 -4.36
C CYS A 11 -18.55 0.94 -4.89
N PRO A 12 -19.35 0.04 -5.50
CA PRO A 12 -18.83 -1.20 -6.08
C PRO A 12 -17.63 -0.92 -7.01
N PRO A 13 -16.60 -1.77 -7.02
CA PRO A 13 -15.31 -1.49 -7.68
C PRO A 13 -15.43 -1.08 -9.15
N TYR A 14 -16.46 -1.60 -9.84
CA TYR A 14 -16.77 -1.26 -11.24
C TYR A 14 -17.12 0.22 -11.46
N PHE A 15 -17.71 0.91 -10.48
CA PHE A 15 -18.09 2.32 -10.62
C PHE A 15 -16.85 3.22 -10.70
N GLY A 16 -15.80 2.89 -9.95
CA GLY A 16 -14.51 3.57 -10.02
C GLY A 16 -13.89 3.47 -11.41
N PHE A 17 -13.84 2.27 -11.99
CA PHE A 17 -13.30 2.07 -13.34
C PHE A 17 -14.10 2.82 -14.41
N ILE A 18 -15.44 2.77 -14.36
CA ILE A 18 -16.30 3.50 -15.29
C ILE A 18 -16.04 5.00 -15.22
N LEU A 19 -15.95 5.55 -14.00
CA LEU A 19 -15.68 6.97 -13.79
C LEU A 19 -14.32 7.37 -14.37
N VAL A 20 -13.27 6.59 -14.10
CA VAL A 20 -11.92 6.85 -14.60
C VAL A 20 -11.88 6.82 -16.12
N PHE A 21 -12.45 5.79 -16.76
CA PHE A 21 -12.52 5.73 -18.22
C PHE A 21 -13.32 6.89 -18.80
N ARG A 22 -14.41 7.30 -18.14
CA ARG A 22 -15.19 8.44 -18.59
C ARG A 22 -14.42 9.76 -18.52
N ILE A 23 -13.67 10.00 -17.44
CA ILE A 23 -12.80 11.18 -17.30
C ILE A 23 -11.76 11.20 -18.42
N VAL A 24 -11.11 10.06 -18.70
CA VAL A 24 -10.10 9.95 -19.75
C VAL A 24 -10.72 10.21 -21.14
N GLN A 25 -11.85 9.58 -21.46
CA GLN A 25 -12.56 9.80 -22.73
C GLN A 25 -12.94 11.28 -22.93
N LEU A 26 -13.55 11.90 -21.91
CA LEU A 26 -13.94 13.31 -21.99
C LEU A 26 -12.72 14.22 -22.17
N SER A 27 -11.60 13.90 -21.51
CA SER A 27 -10.35 14.65 -21.63
C SER A 27 -9.74 14.57 -23.03
N ILE A 28 -9.87 13.42 -23.70
CA ILE A 28 -9.41 13.22 -25.08
C ILE A 28 -10.32 13.97 -26.06
N SER A 29 -11.64 13.92 -25.86
CA SER A 29 -12.60 14.52 -26.80
C SER A 29 -12.78 16.03 -26.64
N HIS A 30 -12.65 16.57 -25.43
CA HIS A 30 -13.00 17.97 -25.11
C HIS A 30 -11.82 18.78 -24.53
N GLY A 31 -10.62 18.19 -24.45
CA GLY A 31 -9.43 18.83 -23.89
C GLY A 31 -9.24 18.57 -22.39
N VAL A 32 -8.08 19.00 -21.89
CA VAL A 32 -7.65 18.72 -20.51
C VAL A 32 -8.28 19.67 -19.49
N SER A 33 -8.57 19.14 -18.30
CA SER A 33 -9.08 19.88 -17.14
C SER A 33 -8.29 19.51 -15.88
N VAL A 34 -8.59 20.18 -14.75
CA VAL A 34 -7.99 19.85 -13.44
C VAL A 34 -8.21 18.37 -13.07
N ASN A 35 -9.36 17.80 -13.42
CA ASN A 35 -9.71 16.41 -13.10
C ASN A 35 -9.06 15.40 -14.06
N THR A 36 -8.52 15.87 -15.20
CA THR A 36 -7.79 15.02 -16.14
C THR A 36 -6.54 14.43 -15.52
N ALA A 37 -5.82 15.19 -14.68
CA ALA A 37 -4.67 14.66 -13.94
C ALA A 37 -5.08 13.48 -13.05
N TYR A 38 -6.18 13.61 -12.32
CA TYR A 38 -6.72 12.54 -11.48
C TYR A 38 -7.14 11.31 -12.30
N GLY A 39 -7.85 11.51 -13.42
CA GLY A 39 -8.24 10.42 -14.32
C GLY A 39 -7.04 9.63 -14.85
N PHE A 40 -5.99 10.32 -15.33
CA PHE A 40 -4.78 9.65 -15.81
C PHE A 40 -3.95 9.01 -14.68
N ALA A 41 -4.01 9.54 -13.46
CA ALA A 41 -3.38 8.90 -12.30
C ALA A 41 -4.00 7.53 -12.01
N TYR A 42 -5.32 7.45 -11.93
CA TYR A 42 -6.01 6.18 -11.73
C TYR A 42 -5.87 5.25 -12.93
N TYR A 43 -5.95 5.78 -14.16
CA TYR A 43 -5.73 4.99 -15.37
C TYR A 43 -4.35 4.33 -15.38
N SER A 44 -3.31 5.04 -14.90
CA SER A 44 -1.99 4.45 -14.71
C SER A 44 -2.00 3.27 -13.74
N GLY A 45 -2.75 3.39 -12.64
CA GLY A 45 -2.92 2.32 -11.66
C GLY A 45 -3.65 1.10 -12.23
N ILE A 46 -4.65 1.30 -13.07
CA ILE A 46 -5.35 0.22 -13.81
C ILE A 46 -4.37 -0.52 -14.72
N LEU A 47 -3.59 0.22 -15.53
CA LEU A 47 -2.58 -0.38 -16.40
C LEU A 47 -1.54 -1.17 -15.59
N CYS A 48 -1.16 -0.63 -14.44
CA CYS A 48 -0.25 -1.30 -13.53
C CYS A 48 -0.83 -2.61 -12.97
N HIS A 49 -2.13 -2.64 -12.68
CA HIS A 49 -2.84 -3.86 -12.27
C HIS A 49 -2.89 -4.89 -13.41
N LEU A 50 -3.12 -4.44 -14.65
CA LEU A 50 -3.12 -5.29 -15.84
C LEU A 50 -1.71 -5.77 -16.25
N GLY A 51 -0.66 -5.32 -15.57
CA GLY A 51 0.73 -5.68 -15.83
C GLY A 51 1.41 -4.89 -16.95
N ASP A 52 0.77 -3.84 -17.49
CA ASP A 52 1.37 -2.94 -18.47
C ASP A 52 2.13 -1.80 -17.76
N LEU A 53 3.27 -2.15 -17.17
CA LEU A 53 4.09 -1.24 -16.36
C LEU A 53 4.70 -0.10 -17.18
N CYS A 54 4.98 -0.34 -18.47
CA CYS A 54 5.53 0.67 -19.37
C CYS A 54 4.52 1.80 -19.60
N ASN A 55 3.30 1.45 -20.02
CA ASN A 55 2.26 2.47 -20.21
C ASN A 55 1.80 3.05 -18.88
N ALA A 56 1.75 2.26 -17.80
CA ALA A 56 1.46 2.79 -16.46
C ALA A 56 2.44 3.92 -16.09
N SER A 57 3.75 3.71 -16.24
CA SER A 57 4.76 4.76 -15.96
C SER A 57 4.57 5.99 -16.85
N LYS A 58 4.28 5.77 -18.15
CA LYS A 58 4.05 6.85 -19.11
C LYS A 58 2.85 7.73 -18.72
N TYR A 59 1.69 7.13 -18.43
CA TYR A 59 0.49 7.88 -18.06
C TYR A 59 0.57 8.48 -16.65
N ALA A 60 1.33 7.86 -15.74
CA ALA A 60 1.64 8.43 -14.44
C ALA A 60 2.44 9.74 -14.55
N LYS A 61 3.47 9.77 -15.39
CA LYS A 61 4.24 11.00 -15.67
C LYS A 61 3.37 12.05 -16.37
N PHE A 62 2.55 11.63 -17.33
CA PHE A 62 1.61 12.52 -18.02
C PHE A 62 0.60 13.17 -17.05
N SER A 63 0.11 12.42 -16.07
CA SER A 63 -0.75 12.95 -15.00
C SER A 63 -0.07 14.08 -14.20
N LEU A 64 1.21 13.90 -13.83
CA LEU A 64 1.99 14.94 -13.14
C LEU A 64 2.18 16.18 -14.01
N ASP A 65 2.48 16.01 -15.30
CA ASP A 65 2.66 17.13 -16.24
C ASP A 65 1.37 17.96 -16.38
N ILE A 66 0.22 17.31 -16.49
CA ILE A 66 -1.08 17.99 -16.53
C ILE A 66 -1.31 18.76 -15.24
N MET A 67 -1.07 18.12 -14.09
CA MET A 67 -1.26 18.76 -12.79
C MET A 67 -0.38 20.01 -12.62
N GLN A 68 0.87 19.96 -13.09
CA GLN A 68 1.77 21.13 -13.08
C GLN A 68 1.26 22.25 -14.00
N ARG A 69 0.87 21.91 -15.24
CA ARG A 69 0.35 22.90 -16.21
C ARG A 69 -0.93 23.58 -15.74
N MET A 70 -1.82 22.83 -15.10
CA MET A 70 -3.10 23.34 -14.60
C MET A 70 -2.99 24.08 -13.26
N GLN A 71 -1.78 24.15 -12.66
CA GLN A 71 -1.53 24.74 -11.34
C GLN A 71 -2.51 24.23 -10.26
N ALA A 72 -2.91 22.96 -10.37
CA ALA A 72 -3.96 22.36 -9.56
C ALA A 72 -3.48 21.97 -8.15
N ARG A 73 -2.96 22.94 -7.37
CA ARG A 73 -2.41 22.71 -6.03
C ARG A 73 -3.38 22.02 -5.08
N GLN A 74 -4.68 22.31 -5.18
CA GLN A 74 -5.71 21.70 -4.33
C GLN A 74 -5.86 20.18 -4.54
N LYS A 75 -5.50 19.66 -5.72
CA LYS A 75 -5.59 18.23 -6.04
C LYS A 75 -4.22 17.52 -5.97
N TYR A 76 -3.17 18.26 -5.60
CA TYR A 76 -1.78 17.77 -5.58
C TYR A 76 -1.65 16.50 -4.77
N CYS A 77 -2.12 16.54 -3.51
CA CYS A 77 -1.98 15.39 -2.63
C CYS A 77 -2.78 14.16 -3.10
N ARG A 78 -3.95 14.35 -3.72
CA ARG A 78 -4.79 13.25 -4.23
C ARG A 78 -4.15 12.53 -5.40
N VAL A 79 -3.62 13.30 -6.35
CA VAL A 79 -2.91 12.76 -7.53
C VAL A 79 -1.67 12.01 -7.06
N TYR A 80 -0.88 12.61 -6.15
CA TYR A 80 0.32 11.96 -5.62
C TYR A 80 -0.03 10.70 -4.82
N SER A 81 -1.00 10.73 -3.91
CA SER A 81 -1.38 9.53 -3.14
C SER A 81 -1.75 8.37 -4.06
N CYS A 82 -2.49 8.63 -5.14
CA CYS A 82 -2.84 7.60 -6.14
C CYS A 82 -1.60 7.09 -6.88
N LEU A 83 -0.82 8.00 -7.48
CA LEU A 83 0.35 7.63 -8.28
C LEU A 83 1.39 6.85 -7.48
N TYR A 84 1.68 7.28 -6.26
CA TYR A 84 2.69 6.64 -5.42
C TYR A 84 2.18 5.36 -4.75
N SER A 85 0.88 5.22 -4.45
CA SER A 85 0.37 3.95 -3.92
C SER A 85 0.17 2.87 -4.97
N MET A 86 -0.17 3.23 -6.22
CA MET A 86 -0.60 2.27 -7.24
C MET A 86 0.44 2.03 -8.35
N THR A 87 1.24 3.04 -8.70
CA THR A 87 2.06 3.00 -9.92
C THR A 87 3.55 3.16 -9.63
N PHE A 88 3.98 4.28 -9.06
CA PHE A 88 5.40 4.62 -9.00
C PHE A 88 6.23 3.68 -8.14
N LEU A 89 5.67 3.06 -7.10
CA LEU A 89 6.40 2.05 -6.32
C LEU A 89 6.70 0.77 -7.11
N LYS A 90 5.95 0.52 -8.18
CA LYS A 90 6.19 -0.61 -9.08
C LYS A 90 7.08 -0.22 -10.26
N THR A 91 6.98 1.02 -10.74
CA THR A 91 7.70 1.48 -11.96
C THR A 91 9.00 2.24 -11.69
N ASN A 92 9.23 2.72 -10.47
CA ASN A 92 10.39 3.53 -10.10
C ASN A 92 11.08 2.94 -8.86
N HIS A 93 12.34 3.31 -8.66
CA HIS A 93 13.08 2.93 -7.46
C HIS A 93 12.38 3.45 -6.19
N MET A 94 12.14 2.60 -5.20
CA MET A 94 11.38 2.99 -3.99
C MET A 94 11.97 4.21 -3.26
N HIS A 95 13.30 4.25 -3.09
CA HIS A 95 13.99 5.41 -2.49
C HIS A 95 13.71 6.73 -3.23
N SER A 96 13.52 6.72 -4.55
CA SER A 96 13.20 7.93 -5.32
C SER A 96 11.78 8.45 -5.06
N CYS A 97 10.95 7.67 -4.36
CA CYS A 97 9.58 8.01 -4.01
C CYS A 97 9.44 8.69 -2.63
N LEU A 98 10.47 8.70 -1.78
CA LEU A 98 10.41 9.30 -0.44
C LEU A 98 10.13 10.80 -0.49
N ASP A 99 11.02 11.59 -1.10
CA ASP A 99 10.90 13.06 -1.12
C ASP A 99 9.60 13.54 -1.79
N PRO A 100 9.19 12.99 -2.95
CA PRO A 100 7.94 13.43 -3.57
C PRO A 100 6.70 13.14 -2.74
N VAL A 101 6.64 12.00 -2.04
CA VAL A 101 5.49 11.64 -1.18
C VAL A 101 5.44 12.52 0.06
N LEU A 102 6.60 12.78 0.69
CA LEU A 102 6.65 13.69 1.85
C LEU A 102 6.27 15.12 1.46
N LYS A 103 6.72 15.59 0.29
CA LYS A 103 6.29 16.87 -0.27
C LYS A 103 4.78 16.90 -0.49
N ALA A 104 4.19 15.84 -1.04
CA ALA A 104 2.75 15.74 -1.23
C ALA A 104 1.96 15.82 0.08
N HIS A 105 2.45 15.16 1.12
CA HIS A 105 1.89 15.28 2.46
C HIS A 105 1.86 16.74 2.94
N HIS A 106 3.01 17.44 2.93
CA HIS A 106 3.07 18.83 3.38
C HIS A 106 2.24 19.80 2.52
N GLU A 107 2.24 19.63 1.20
CA GLU A 107 1.40 20.45 0.31
C GLU A 107 -0.10 20.16 0.52
N GLY A 108 -0.47 18.92 0.82
CA GLY A 108 -1.82 18.54 1.20
C GLY A 108 -2.29 19.22 2.50
N LEU A 109 -1.41 19.27 3.51
CA LEU A 109 -1.70 20.01 4.76
C LEU A 109 -1.90 21.50 4.50
N LYS A 110 -1.04 22.14 3.71
CA LYS A 110 -1.19 23.57 3.33
C LYS A 110 -2.48 23.83 2.56
N ALA A 111 -2.91 22.88 1.72
CA ALA A 111 -4.13 22.97 0.94
C ALA A 111 -5.41 22.62 1.73
N GLY A 112 -5.28 22.14 2.97
CA GLY A 112 -6.40 21.71 3.81
C GLY A 112 -6.95 20.31 3.48
N ASP A 113 -6.31 19.55 2.59
CA ASP A 113 -6.68 18.15 2.30
C ASP A 113 -5.97 17.20 3.28
N THR A 114 -6.37 17.29 4.55
CA THR A 114 -5.74 16.57 5.66
C THR A 114 -5.86 15.04 5.52
N ALA A 115 -6.95 14.55 4.93
CA ALA A 115 -7.18 13.14 4.72
C ALA A 115 -6.17 12.55 3.73
N HIS A 116 -6.03 13.13 2.54
CA HIS A 116 -5.04 12.63 1.56
C HIS A 116 -3.61 12.94 2.00
N ALA A 117 -3.38 14.04 2.72
CA ALA A 117 -2.08 14.29 3.34
C ALA A 117 -1.70 13.15 4.28
N THR A 118 -2.64 12.68 5.10
CA THR A 118 -2.41 11.54 6.00
C THR A 118 -2.18 10.24 5.21
N VAL A 119 -2.89 10.01 4.11
CA VAL A 119 -2.60 8.86 3.21
C VAL A 119 -1.16 8.91 2.68
N CYS A 120 -0.70 10.08 2.23
CA CYS A 120 0.69 10.27 1.80
C CYS A 120 1.68 10.00 2.94
N ALA A 121 1.38 10.43 4.17
CA ALA A 121 2.21 10.10 5.34
C ALA A 121 2.30 8.59 5.60
N VAL A 122 1.18 7.86 5.51
CA VAL A 122 1.15 6.40 5.64
C VAL A 122 2.00 5.74 4.54
N ILE A 123 1.87 6.19 3.29
CA ILE A 123 2.69 5.72 2.17
C ILE A 123 4.17 6.00 2.44
N TYR A 124 4.53 7.21 2.90
CA TYR A 124 5.90 7.56 3.25
C TYR A 124 6.47 6.62 4.31
N CYS A 125 5.76 6.40 5.43
CA CYS A 125 6.18 5.48 6.48
C CYS A 125 6.44 4.07 5.93
N SER A 126 5.57 3.59 5.02
CA SER A 126 5.73 2.29 4.39
C SER A 126 7.00 2.21 3.52
N ILE A 127 7.30 3.26 2.75
CA ILE A 127 8.51 3.30 1.91
C ILE A 127 9.75 3.41 2.79
N ALA A 128 9.70 4.28 3.81
CA ALA A 128 10.79 4.49 4.75
C ALA A 128 11.15 3.18 5.46
N PHE A 129 10.16 2.44 5.99
CA PHE A 129 10.40 1.11 6.58
C PHE A 129 11.19 0.15 5.65
N ARG A 130 10.95 0.23 4.34
CA ARG A 130 11.59 -0.65 3.34
C ARG A 130 12.96 -0.14 2.87
N CYS A 131 13.20 1.16 2.95
CA CYS A 131 14.42 1.80 2.42
C CYS A 131 15.43 2.15 3.53
N GLU A 132 14.96 2.44 4.73
CA GLU A 132 15.77 2.86 5.87
C GLU A 132 16.64 1.71 6.37
N LYS A 133 17.92 1.98 6.60
CA LYS A 133 18.85 0.99 7.15
C LYS A 133 18.66 0.74 8.65
N LYS A 134 17.95 1.62 9.36
CA LYS A 134 17.77 1.57 10.82
C LYS A 134 16.29 1.69 11.18
N LEU A 135 15.74 0.67 11.84
CA LEU A 135 14.34 0.65 12.29
C LEU A 135 13.99 1.82 13.24
N ALA A 136 14.93 2.27 14.06
CA ALA A 136 14.74 3.43 14.94
C ALA A 136 14.43 4.72 14.17
N SER A 137 15.03 4.91 12.99
CA SER A 137 14.76 6.06 12.12
C SER A 137 13.32 6.00 11.58
N ALA A 138 12.92 4.83 11.07
CA ALA A 138 11.55 4.60 10.61
C ALA A 138 10.52 4.79 11.72
N LYS A 139 10.81 4.36 12.96
CA LYS A 139 9.94 4.57 14.12
C LYS A 139 9.79 6.05 14.47
N GLN A 140 10.88 6.82 14.42
CA GLN A 140 10.85 8.25 14.70
C GLN A 140 9.96 8.99 13.69
N VAL A 141 10.18 8.76 12.40
CA VAL A 141 9.35 9.31 11.30
C VAL A 141 7.87 8.99 11.54
N LEU A 142 7.57 7.72 11.82
CA LEU A 142 6.20 7.28 12.04
C LEU A 142 5.58 8.02 13.24
N THR A 143 6.33 8.19 14.32
CA THR A 143 5.87 8.86 15.54
C THR A 143 5.55 10.33 15.29
N ASP A 144 6.38 11.02 14.50
CA ASP A 144 6.15 12.43 14.16
C ASP A 144 4.92 12.60 13.26
N LEU A 145 4.80 11.78 12.20
CA LEU A 145 3.64 11.81 11.30
C LEU A 145 2.33 11.37 12.01
N LYS A 146 2.40 10.44 12.98
CA LYS A 146 1.26 10.07 13.84
C LYS A 146 0.77 11.24 14.67
N ARG A 147 1.70 12.02 15.23
CA ARG A 147 1.37 13.23 16.00
C ARG A 147 0.63 14.24 15.13
N GLU A 148 1.09 14.46 13.90
CA GLU A 148 0.42 15.33 12.94
C GLU A 148 -0.98 14.81 12.58
N ALA A 149 -1.13 13.52 12.27
CA ALA A 149 -2.43 12.92 11.97
C ALA A 149 -3.44 13.13 13.11
N LYS A 150 -2.99 13.03 14.37
CA LYS A 150 -3.82 13.33 15.56
C LYS A 150 -4.22 14.80 15.64
N VAL A 151 -3.29 15.73 15.39
CA VAL A 151 -3.59 17.18 15.36
C VAL A 151 -4.69 17.51 14.33
N TYR A 152 -4.66 16.84 13.19
CA TYR A 152 -5.65 17.02 12.10
C TYR A 152 -6.88 16.11 12.19
N LYS A 153 -7.05 15.36 13.29
CA LYS A 153 -8.18 14.43 13.52
C LYS A 153 -8.34 13.37 12.42
N GLN A 154 -7.22 12.82 11.95
CA GLN A 154 -7.14 11.81 10.88
C GLN A 154 -6.78 10.42 11.42
N GLU A 155 -7.17 10.09 12.65
CA GLU A 155 -6.85 8.81 13.29
C GLU A 155 -7.44 7.61 12.55
N SER A 156 -8.59 7.77 11.90
CA SER A 156 -9.20 6.69 11.10
C SER A 156 -8.33 6.33 9.89
N VAL A 157 -7.80 7.33 9.18
CA VAL A 157 -6.88 7.16 8.05
C VAL A 157 -5.55 6.59 8.56
N TRP A 158 -5.09 7.07 9.72
CA TRP A 158 -3.87 6.57 10.35
C TRP A 158 -3.95 5.08 10.76
N GLY A 159 -5.15 4.52 10.91
CA GLY A 159 -5.36 3.10 11.15
C GLY A 159 -4.63 2.19 10.15
N LEU A 160 -4.35 2.67 8.93
CA LEU A 160 -3.55 1.95 7.93
C LEU A 160 -2.06 1.81 8.28
N ALA A 161 -1.51 2.69 9.13
CA ALA A 161 -0.13 2.62 9.61
C ALA A 161 0.02 1.85 10.93
N VAL A 162 -1.07 1.54 11.64
CA VAL A 162 -1.04 0.86 12.94
C VAL A 162 -0.31 -0.49 12.86
N PRO A 163 -0.61 -1.39 11.91
CA PRO A 163 0.10 -2.68 11.84
C PRO A 163 1.59 -2.53 11.50
N LEU A 164 1.96 -1.51 10.71
CA LEU A 164 3.36 -1.19 10.45
C LEU A 164 4.07 -0.72 11.73
N GLU A 165 3.42 0.16 12.49
CA GLU A 165 3.97 0.66 13.76
C GLU A 165 4.23 -0.49 14.73
N GLN A 166 3.26 -1.39 14.89
CA GLN A 166 3.42 -2.56 15.74
C GLN A 166 4.52 -3.47 15.22
N ALA A 167 4.57 -3.76 13.91
CA ALA A 167 5.62 -4.58 13.34
C ALA A 167 7.03 -4.02 13.57
N ILE A 168 7.20 -2.69 13.49
CA ILE A 168 8.48 -2.04 13.83
C ILE A 168 8.83 -2.29 15.30
N LEU A 169 7.88 -2.14 16.23
CA LEU A 169 8.11 -2.41 17.65
C LEU A 169 8.50 -3.88 17.90
N ASN A 170 7.81 -4.82 17.26
CA ASN A 170 8.13 -6.25 17.31
C ASN A 170 9.57 -6.53 16.85
N LEU A 171 9.95 -6.00 15.68
CA LEU A 171 11.29 -6.19 15.11
C LEU A 171 12.39 -5.49 15.92
N MET A 172 12.04 -4.49 16.72
CA MET A 172 12.94 -3.82 17.67
C MET A 172 13.05 -4.54 19.02
N GLY A 173 12.27 -5.61 19.26
CA GLY A 173 12.25 -6.33 20.53
C GLY A 173 11.47 -5.60 21.64
N HIS A 174 10.53 -4.71 21.27
CA HIS A 174 9.68 -3.97 22.20
C HIS A 174 8.29 -4.61 22.41
N ALA A 175 8.06 -5.81 21.86
CA ALA A 175 6.82 -6.57 22.07
C ALA A 175 7.08 -7.77 22.98
N ASP A 176 6.13 -8.07 23.87
CA ASP A 176 6.20 -9.26 24.75
C ASP A 176 6.25 -10.56 23.94
N LYS A 177 5.49 -10.61 22.83
CA LYS A 177 5.48 -11.71 21.86
C LYS A 177 5.96 -11.18 20.50
N PRO A 178 7.23 -11.41 20.11
CA PRO A 178 7.79 -10.79 18.91
C PRO A 178 7.12 -11.28 17.61
N ASN A 179 6.54 -12.48 17.59
CA ASN A 179 5.83 -13.08 16.47
C ASN A 179 4.37 -12.59 16.31
N LEU A 180 3.80 -11.86 17.27
CA LEU A 180 2.40 -11.44 17.27
C LEU A 180 2.29 -9.92 17.24
N LEU A 181 1.52 -9.34 16.31
CA LEU A 181 1.24 -7.90 16.26
C LEU A 181 0.30 -7.48 17.39
N ASP A 182 0.75 -7.65 18.61
CA ASP A 182 0.03 -7.32 19.83
C ASP A 182 0.94 -6.43 20.69
N GLY A 183 0.39 -5.34 21.20
CA GLY A 183 1.15 -4.35 21.96
C GLY A 183 0.69 -2.91 21.75
N ASP A 184 1.54 -1.97 22.20
CA ASP A 184 1.22 -0.55 22.39
C ASP A 184 0.61 0.19 21.19
N ALA A 185 0.91 -0.24 19.95
CA ALA A 185 0.39 0.42 18.77
C ALA A 185 -1.02 -0.05 18.38
N ILE A 186 -1.42 -1.25 18.82
CA ILE A 186 -2.76 -1.79 18.56
C ILE A 186 -3.76 -1.07 19.49
N PRO A 187 -4.79 -0.41 18.95
CA PRO A 187 -5.67 0.48 19.74
C PRO A 187 -6.73 -0.25 20.57
N VAL A 188 -6.71 -1.58 20.60
CA VAL A 188 -7.69 -2.43 21.29
C VAL A 188 -6.97 -3.52 22.06
N GLU A 189 -7.70 -4.27 22.89
CA GLU A 189 -7.14 -5.22 23.86
C GLU A 189 -6.15 -6.24 23.26
N ASN A 190 -6.35 -6.66 22.01
CA ASN A 190 -5.46 -7.55 21.29
C ASN A 190 -5.69 -7.52 19.77
N ILE A 191 -4.82 -8.21 19.04
CA ILE A 191 -4.87 -8.32 17.57
C ILE A 191 -6.14 -9.00 17.03
N ASP A 192 -6.71 -9.99 17.72
CA ASP A 192 -7.92 -10.69 17.26
C ASP A 192 -9.14 -9.77 17.32
N THR A 193 -9.25 -8.96 18.38
CA THR A 193 -10.26 -7.89 18.48
C THR A 193 -10.05 -6.83 17.41
N PHE A 194 -8.80 -6.49 17.10
CA PHE A 194 -8.48 -5.52 16.03
C PHE A 194 -8.94 -6.03 14.65
N ILE A 195 -8.63 -7.28 14.32
CA ILE A 195 -9.05 -7.94 13.08
C ILE A 195 -10.57 -8.06 13.03
N THR A 196 -11.23 -8.46 14.11
CA THR A 196 -12.69 -8.59 14.17
C THR A 196 -13.38 -7.24 13.94
N ASN A 197 -12.86 -6.18 14.55
CA ASN A 197 -13.37 -4.82 14.34
C ASN A 197 -13.14 -4.30 12.92
N ALA A 198 -12.04 -4.70 12.27
CA ALA A 198 -11.80 -4.35 10.87
C ALA A 198 -12.75 -5.11 9.93
N LYS A 199 -13.00 -6.41 10.19
CA LYS A 199 -13.99 -7.22 9.46
C LYS A 199 -15.40 -6.64 9.59
N SER A 200 -15.84 -6.26 10.80
CA SER A 200 -17.19 -5.73 11.03
C SER A 200 -17.44 -4.35 10.40
N LYS A 201 -16.38 -3.63 10.03
CA LYS A 201 -16.43 -2.32 9.36
C LYS A 201 -16.15 -2.41 7.86
N ASP A 202 -16.06 -3.62 7.30
CA ASP A 202 -15.65 -3.86 5.91
C ASP A 202 -14.33 -3.12 5.55
N ALA A 203 -13.42 -3.03 6.51
CA ALA A 203 -12.17 -2.28 6.38
C ALA A 203 -11.07 -3.13 5.74
N GLU A 204 -11.33 -3.65 4.53
CA GLU A 204 -10.47 -4.61 3.82
C GLU A 204 -9.02 -4.13 3.70
N ARG A 205 -8.79 -2.83 3.46
CA ARG A 205 -7.43 -2.27 3.39
C ARG A 205 -6.65 -2.40 4.71
N ILE A 206 -7.32 -2.28 5.85
CA ILE A 206 -6.71 -2.48 7.17
C ILE A 206 -6.38 -3.97 7.33
N LEU A 207 -7.28 -4.87 6.92
CA LEU A 207 -7.03 -6.31 6.95
C LEU A 207 -5.82 -6.69 6.09
N CYS A 208 -5.72 -6.20 4.85
CA CYS A 208 -4.59 -6.44 3.96
C CYS A 208 -3.25 -6.09 4.62
N VAL A 209 -3.12 -4.88 5.18
CA VAL A 209 -1.87 -4.46 5.82
C VAL A 209 -1.61 -5.24 7.12
N THR A 210 -2.66 -5.56 7.88
CA THR A 210 -2.56 -6.32 9.13
C THR A 210 -2.02 -7.72 8.88
N TYR A 211 -2.64 -8.46 7.96
CA TYR A 211 -2.22 -9.81 7.60
C TYR A 211 -0.82 -9.82 6.99
N TYR A 212 -0.48 -8.83 6.16
CA TYR A 212 0.88 -8.72 5.62
C TYR A 212 1.94 -8.57 6.72
N TYR A 213 1.79 -7.60 7.63
CA TYR A 213 2.77 -7.37 8.68
C TYR A 213 2.78 -8.49 9.72
N GLN A 214 1.62 -9.11 10.01
CA GLN A 214 1.53 -10.27 10.90
C GLN A 214 2.21 -11.49 10.30
N MET A 215 2.03 -11.75 9.01
CA MET A 215 2.76 -12.77 8.27
C MET A 215 4.27 -12.50 8.31
N LEU A 216 4.69 -11.24 8.17
CA LEU A 216 6.10 -10.85 8.17
C LEU A 216 6.77 -11.16 9.51
N VAL A 217 6.19 -10.70 10.62
CA VAL A 217 6.78 -10.95 11.94
C VAL A 217 6.71 -12.43 12.32
N ALA A 218 5.61 -13.13 12.01
CA ALA A 218 5.48 -14.55 12.26
C ALA A 218 6.55 -15.36 11.50
N TYR A 219 6.78 -15.04 10.22
CA TYR A 219 7.82 -15.69 9.42
C TYR A 219 9.24 -15.40 9.95
N ILE A 220 9.54 -14.14 10.31
CA ILE A 220 10.86 -13.74 10.81
C ILE A 220 11.19 -14.43 12.15
N PHE A 221 10.20 -14.59 13.02
CA PHE A 221 10.36 -15.21 14.34
C PHE A 221 10.00 -16.71 14.35
N ASP A 222 10.04 -17.37 13.18
CA ASP A 222 9.89 -18.83 12.99
C ASP A 222 8.54 -19.43 13.46
N ASP A 223 7.48 -18.62 13.51
CA ASP A 223 6.10 -19.08 13.73
C ASP A 223 5.41 -19.36 12.38
N LEU A 224 5.78 -20.49 11.79
CA LEU A 224 5.29 -20.88 10.48
C LEU A 224 3.77 -21.15 10.45
N GLU A 225 3.20 -21.63 11.55
CA GLU A 225 1.76 -21.92 11.65
C GLU A 225 0.95 -20.63 11.58
N LEU A 226 1.35 -19.60 12.33
CA LEU A 226 0.72 -18.28 12.26
C LEU A 226 0.94 -17.62 10.89
N ALA A 227 2.14 -17.73 10.31
CA ALA A 227 2.40 -17.20 8.97
C ALA A 227 1.48 -17.81 7.91
N ILE A 228 1.24 -19.13 7.95
CA ILE A 228 0.30 -19.81 7.05
C ILE A 228 -1.13 -19.38 7.30
N LYS A 229 -1.56 -19.25 8.56
CA LYS A 229 -2.90 -18.74 8.88
C LYS A 229 -3.13 -17.37 8.24
N MET A 230 -2.14 -16.47 8.31
CA MET A 230 -2.23 -15.14 7.70
C MET A 230 -2.24 -15.19 6.18
N VAL A 231 -1.54 -16.14 5.56
CA VAL A 231 -1.62 -16.38 4.12
C VAL A 231 -3.05 -16.72 3.71
N GLU A 232 -3.69 -17.67 4.39
CA GLU A 232 -5.05 -18.11 4.05
C GLU A 232 -6.08 -16.99 4.29
N GLU A 233 -5.96 -16.27 5.41
CA GLU A 233 -6.81 -15.09 5.71
C GLU A 233 -6.63 -13.98 4.66
N TYR A 234 -5.39 -13.76 4.20
CA TYR A 234 -5.12 -12.79 3.14
C TYR A 234 -5.73 -13.24 1.81
N LEU A 235 -5.58 -14.51 1.42
CA LEU A 235 -6.14 -15.04 0.17
C LEU A 235 -7.68 -15.12 0.18
N GLY A 236 -8.30 -15.16 1.37
CA GLY A 236 -9.75 -15.15 1.55
C GLY A 236 -10.40 -13.76 1.43
N LEU A 237 -9.63 -12.68 1.28
CA LEU A 237 -10.15 -11.36 1.00
C LEU A 237 -10.73 -11.29 -0.42
N GLU A 238 -11.68 -10.38 -0.68
CA GLU A 238 -12.30 -10.24 -2.00
C GLU A 238 -11.31 -9.69 -3.03
N ASN A 239 -10.47 -8.74 -2.59
CA ASN A 239 -9.52 -8.02 -3.43
C ASN A 239 -8.10 -8.06 -2.83
N PRO A 240 -7.52 -9.26 -2.62
CA PRO A 240 -6.29 -9.42 -1.84
C PRO A 240 -5.09 -8.75 -2.49
N PHE A 241 -5.13 -8.46 -3.79
CA PHE A 241 -4.01 -7.83 -4.51
C PHE A 241 -4.29 -6.38 -4.93
N GLU A 242 -5.46 -5.82 -4.59
CA GLU A 242 -5.87 -4.47 -4.94
C GLU A 242 -5.79 -3.53 -3.73
N GLY A 243 -4.61 -2.93 -3.53
CA GLY A 243 -4.47 -1.81 -2.61
C GLY A 243 -3.16 -1.79 -1.86
N MET A 244 -2.26 -0.93 -2.33
CA MET A 244 -1.00 -0.52 -1.71
C MET A 244 0.23 -1.43 -1.87
N VAL A 245 1.36 -0.71 -1.80
CA VAL A 245 2.79 -0.97 -1.53
C VAL A 245 3.30 -2.40 -1.26
N ALA A 246 2.44 -3.36 -0.90
CA ALA A 246 2.83 -4.70 -0.49
C ALA A 246 2.54 -5.79 -1.54
N GLY A 247 1.97 -5.48 -2.71
CA GLY A 247 1.59 -6.52 -3.68
C GLY A 247 2.74 -7.47 -4.07
N SER A 248 3.96 -6.96 -4.24
CA SER A 248 5.13 -7.79 -4.55
C SER A 248 5.72 -8.50 -3.33
N GLU A 249 5.69 -7.82 -2.18
CA GLU A 249 6.23 -8.25 -0.90
C GLU A 249 5.39 -9.36 -0.32
N VAL A 250 4.08 -9.25 -0.44
CA VAL A 250 3.11 -10.28 -0.09
C VAL A 250 3.36 -11.50 -0.97
N ILE A 251 3.51 -11.35 -2.29
CA ILE A 251 3.81 -12.50 -3.18
C ILE A 251 5.13 -13.16 -2.77
N PHE A 252 6.16 -12.37 -2.49
CA PHE A 252 7.46 -12.87 -2.04
C PHE A 252 7.36 -13.64 -0.72
N LEU A 253 6.77 -13.01 0.31
CA LEU A 253 6.64 -13.58 1.63
C LEU A 253 5.69 -14.78 1.66
N TYR A 254 4.59 -14.74 0.89
CA TYR A 254 3.72 -15.88 0.64
C TYR A 254 4.48 -17.06 0.01
N GLY A 255 5.33 -16.77 -0.98
CA GLY A 255 6.21 -17.76 -1.60
C GLY A 255 7.18 -18.38 -0.59
N LEU A 256 7.82 -17.55 0.24
CA LEU A 256 8.73 -18.00 1.30
C LEU A 256 8.02 -18.88 2.33
N THR A 257 6.87 -18.45 2.85
CA THR A 257 6.04 -19.21 3.80
C THR A 257 5.59 -20.54 3.19
N SER A 258 5.17 -20.54 1.92
CA SER A 258 4.78 -21.75 1.21
C SER A 258 5.95 -22.74 1.04
N LEU A 259 7.14 -22.26 0.67
CA LEU A 259 8.32 -23.09 0.53
C LEU A 259 8.82 -23.63 1.87
N ALA A 260 8.74 -22.84 2.94
CA ALA A 260 9.05 -23.29 4.29
C ALA A 260 8.10 -24.41 4.73
N GLN A 261 6.79 -24.26 4.47
CA GLN A 261 5.81 -25.30 4.77
C GLN A 261 6.03 -26.57 3.94
N ALA A 262 6.33 -26.42 2.66
CA ALA A 262 6.66 -27.54 1.79
C ALA A 262 7.87 -28.34 2.28
N ARG A 263 8.86 -27.70 2.91
CA ARG A 263 10.00 -28.39 3.53
C ARG A 263 9.59 -29.19 4.78
N LYS A 264 8.62 -28.69 5.55
CA LYS A 264 8.12 -29.35 6.77
C LYS A 264 7.20 -30.53 6.45
N THR A 265 6.27 -30.38 5.50
CA THR A 265 5.22 -31.39 5.23
C THR A 265 5.49 -32.27 4.00
N ASN A 266 6.40 -31.85 3.12
CA ASN A 266 6.66 -32.48 1.82
C ASN A 266 5.45 -32.50 0.85
N GLU A 267 4.38 -31.76 1.15
CA GLU A 267 3.18 -31.69 0.30
C GLU A 267 3.43 -30.93 -1.01
N VAL A 268 2.91 -31.48 -2.11
CA VAL A 268 3.06 -30.93 -3.47
C VAL A 268 2.36 -29.57 -3.63
N MET A 269 1.22 -29.37 -2.95
CA MET A 269 0.47 -28.13 -3.01
C MET A 269 1.33 -26.92 -2.61
N TRP A 270 2.02 -27.01 -1.48
CA TRP A 270 2.88 -25.92 -0.98
C TRP A 270 4.09 -25.66 -1.88
N LYS A 271 4.66 -26.72 -2.48
CA LYS A 271 5.73 -26.58 -3.49
C LYS A 271 5.24 -25.78 -4.69
N ASN A 272 4.06 -26.11 -5.22
CA ASN A 272 3.49 -25.41 -6.37
C ASN A 272 3.21 -23.94 -6.06
N ARG A 273 2.58 -23.65 -4.91
CA ARG A 273 2.34 -22.27 -4.43
C ARG A 273 3.62 -21.45 -4.33
N GLY A 274 4.68 -22.05 -3.77
CA GLY A 274 6.01 -21.46 -3.68
C GLY A 274 6.61 -21.15 -5.06
N HIS A 275 6.63 -22.14 -5.96
CA HIS A 275 7.17 -21.97 -7.31
C HIS A 275 6.41 -20.95 -8.15
N ASP A 276 5.09 -20.90 -8.06
CA ASP A 276 4.30 -19.92 -8.79
C ASP A 276 4.52 -18.49 -8.27
N SER A 277 4.72 -18.34 -6.95
CA SER A 277 5.11 -17.06 -6.35
C SER A 277 6.50 -16.62 -6.84
N MET A 278 7.47 -17.53 -6.92
CA MET A 278 8.78 -17.25 -7.49
C MET A 278 8.70 -16.79 -8.95
N LYS A 279 7.89 -17.45 -9.80
CA LYS A 279 7.69 -17.03 -11.20
C LYS A 279 7.12 -15.61 -11.28
N LYS A 280 6.18 -15.26 -10.40
CA LYS A 280 5.60 -13.90 -10.33
C LYS A 280 6.65 -12.86 -9.93
N VAL A 281 7.46 -13.13 -8.90
CA VAL A 281 8.55 -12.24 -8.48
C VAL A 281 9.59 -12.08 -9.60
N GLN A 282 9.97 -13.17 -10.28
CA GLN A 282 10.89 -13.11 -11.43
C GLN A 282 10.35 -12.28 -12.59
N LYS A 283 9.04 -12.35 -12.88
CA LYS A 283 8.42 -11.49 -13.88
C LYS A 283 8.52 -10.02 -13.46
N LEU A 284 8.18 -9.70 -12.22
CA LEU A 284 8.30 -8.35 -11.68
C LEU A 284 9.75 -7.83 -11.73
N ALA A 285 10.74 -8.69 -11.45
CA ALA A 285 12.16 -8.34 -11.52
C ALA A 285 12.65 -8.06 -12.94
N LYS A 286 12.03 -8.62 -13.98
CA LYS A 286 12.34 -8.23 -15.37
C LYS A 286 11.84 -6.82 -15.67
N ASP A 287 10.67 -6.46 -15.16
CA ASP A 287 10.02 -5.19 -15.46
C ASP A 287 10.55 -4.04 -14.59
N SER A 288 11.00 -4.33 -13.36
CA SER A 288 11.57 -3.36 -12.42
C SER A 288 12.72 -3.97 -11.59
N PRO A 289 13.90 -4.16 -12.23
CA PRO A 289 15.03 -4.87 -11.60
C PRO A 289 15.47 -4.25 -10.28
N SER A 290 15.50 -2.92 -10.18
CA SER A 290 15.98 -2.23 -8.97
C SER A 290 15.17 -2.56 -7.71
N ASN A 291 13.88 -2.90 -7.87
CA ASN A 291 12.99 -3.14 -6.74
C ASN A 291 12.83 -4.62 -6.39
N TYR A 292 13.15 -5.54 -7.30
CA TYR A 292 12.81 -6.95 -7.14
C TYR A 292 13.95 -7.93 -7.44
N GLN A 293 15.06 -7.50 -8.03
CA GLN A 293 16.18 -8.41 -8.32
C GLN A 293 16.83 -9.00 -7.06
N HIS A 294 16.72 -8.31 -5.93
CA HIS A 294 17.24 -8.76 -4.63
C HIS A 294 16.27 -9.67 -3.87
N LYS A 295 15.07 -9.91 -4.41
CA LYS A 295 14.05 -10.81 -3.85
C LYS A 295 14.04 -12.11 -4.66
#